data_AF-A0A2S2PCK3-F1
#
_entry.id   AF-A0A2S2PCK3-F1
#
_cell.length_a   1.000
_cell.length_b   1.000
_cell.length_c   1.000
_cell.angle_alpha   90.00
_cell.angle_beta   90.00
_cell.angle_gamma   90.00
#
_symmetry.space_group_name_H-M   'P 1'
#
loop_
_entity.id
_entity.type
_entity.pdbx_description
1 polymer ?
#
loop_
_entity_poly.entity_id
_entity_poly.type
_entity_poly.pdbx_seq_one_letter_code
_entity_poly.pdbx_strand_id
1 'polypeptide(L)'
;MGGDFTYQDASYYFKSLDKLIKHINSKQASGSKVNAIYSTPSCYLKAVNDQKITFPTKQDDFFPYKSDKHSYWTGYFTSRPTQKYYERRGNNYLQACKQLAVQSLTGAKYEPKITVLRETMGVMQHHDAITGTEKQHVANDYARLLSEAIEECEDASCSILSDLATGIETSGCKSCHLLNISQCEVSEHSEQFVLTLYNPLSRPVTEFVRLPITAETAYTVTDPWGQNLTVQFVPLPDAVLRIPGRESSATAELVFQADDIPPLGYKSYLITKQPSSYTNSLRAKRSAGSETEAPVDVGDRRLGLTIDDSDPKRFVLHVDNEDIPLIQEFLYYKSMPGDNSKDSKRASGAYIFRPDGAPIPLCNNQKKPRRVSG
;
A
#
# COMPACT_ATOMS: atom_id res chain seq x y z
N MET A 1 -13.55 17.26 -31.51
CA MET A 1 -13.72 15.90 -32.05
C MET A 1 -13.49 14.91 -30.93
N GLY A 2 -14.47 14.78 -30.03
CA GLY A 2 -14.29 14.05 -28.78
C GLY A 2 -14.85 14.80 -27.58
N GLY A 3 -14.70 14.15 -26.43
CA GLY A 3 -15.29 14.48 -25.13
C GLY A 3 -15.62 13.18 -24.40
N ASP A 4 -15.88 13.27 -23.10
CA ASP A 4 -16.15 12.11 -22.26
C ASP A 4 -17.34 11.32 -22.79
N PHE A 5 -17.13 10.02 -23.06
CA PHE A 5 -18.16 9.08 -23.54
C PHE A 5 -18.94 9.54 -24.79
N THR A 6 -18.30 10.36 -25.63
CA THR A 6 -18.86 10.77 -26.93
C THR A 6 -18.87 9.62 -27.94
N TYR A 7 -19.52 9.81 -29.10
CA TYR A 7 -19.67 8.84 -30.19
C TYR A 7 -20.57 7.61 -29.93
N GLN A 8 -21.42 7.61 -28.90
CA GLN A 8 -22.46 6.59 -28.74
C GLN A 8 -23.43 6.54 -29.95
N ASP A 9 -23.80 7.70 -30.50
CA ASP A 9 -24.32 7.82 -31.87
C ASP A 9 -23.27 8.51 -32.74
N ALA A 10 -22.39 7.72 -33.33
CA ALA A 10 -21.32 8.22 -34.18
C ALA A 10 -21.85 8.90 -35.47
N SER A 11 -23.03 8.52 -35.97
CA SER A 11 -23.58 9.05 -37.22
C SER A 11 -23.85 10.55 -37.12
N TYR A 12 -24.34 11.00 -35.97
CA TYR A 12 -24.58 12.42 -35.69
C TYR A 12 -23.32 13.27 -35.92
N TYR A 13 -22.17 12.80 -35.41
CA TYR A 13 -20.88 13.49 -35.54
C TYR A 13 -20.37 13.43 -36.99
N PHE A 14 -20.29 12.24 -37.58
CA PHE A 14 -19.69 12.05 -38.90
C PHE A 14 -20.45 12.79 -40.01
N LYS A 15 -21.80 12.84 -39.97
CA LYS A 15 -22.60 13.62 -40.93
C LYS A 15 -22.24 15.10 -40.95
N SER A 16 -21.99 15.68 -39.77
CA SER A 16 -21.66 17.11 -39.66
C SER A 16 -20.23 17.39 -40.12
N LEU A 17 -19.31 16.48 -39.81
CA LEU A 17 -17.90 16.58 -40.17
C LEU A 17 -17.66 16.39 -41.66
N ASP A 18 -18.36 15.45 -42.31
CA ASP A 18 -18.28 15.27 -43.76
C ASP A 18 -18.70 16.54 -44.50
N LYS A 19 -19.79 17.17 -44.03
CA LYS A 19 -20.24 18.45 -44.56
C LYS A 19 -19.19 19.53 -44.33
N LEU A 20 -18.64 19.62 -43.12
CA LEU A 20 -17.63 20.62 -42.77
C LEU A 20 -16.36 20.47 -43.62
N ILE A 21 -15.81 19.26 -43.71
CA ILE A 21 -14.63 18.93 -44.53
C ILE A 21 -14.89 19.30 -45.98
N LYS A 22 -16.02 18.88 -46.55
CA LYS A 22 -16.40 19.18 -47.93
C LYS A 22 -16.44 20.69 -48.20
N HIS A 23 -17.03 21.47 -47.29
CA HIS A 23 -17.19 22.92 -47.48
C HIS A 23 -15.90 23.70 -47.20
N ILE A 24 -15.05 23.24 -46.28
CA ILE A 24 -13.72 23.82 -46.06
C ILE A 24 -12.86 23.63 -47.31
N ASN A 25 -12.82 22.41 -47.84
CA ASN A 25 -11.96 22.07 -48.97
C ASN A 25 -12.47 22.71 -50.27
N SER A 26 -13.78 22.85 -50.48
CA SER A 26 -14.31 23.51 -51.69
C SER A 26 -13.88 24.98 -51.82
N LYS A 27 -13.60 25.67 -50.70
CA LYS A 27 -13.10 27.06 -50.70
C LYS A 27 -11.68 27.19 -51.25
N GLN A 28 -10.95 26.09 -51.45
CA GLN A 28 -9.65 26.12 -52.14
C GLN A 28 -9.78 26.64 -53.57
N ALA A 29 -10.91 26.37 -54.23
CA ALA A 29 -11.23 26.93 -55.55
C ALA A 29 -11.31 28.47 -55.56
N SER A 30 -11.56 29.09 -54.40
CA SER A 30 -11.58 30.54 -54.20
C SER A 30 -10.32 31.07 -53.49
N GLY A 31 -9.24 30.30 -53.49
CA GLY A 31 -7.93 30.71 -52.98
C GLY A 31 -7.64 30.39 -51.51
N SER A 32 -8.52 29.67 -50.80
CA SER A 32 -8.21 29.18 -49.45
C SER A 32 -7.01 28.22 -49.47
N LYS A 33 -6.09 28.36 -48.52
CA LYS A 33 -4.94 27.44 -48.33
C LYS A 33 -5.19 26.34 -47.30
N VAL A 34 -6.39 26.27 -46.75
CA VAL A 34 -6.75 25.30 -45.71
C VAL A 34 -7.24 24.00 -46.35
N ASN A 35 -6.77 22.87 -45.84
CA ASN A 35 -7.26 21.54 -46.18
C ASN A 35 -7.63 20.78 -44.89
N ALA A 36 -8.86 20.31 -44.80
CA ALA A 36 -9.37 19.52 -43.69
C ALA A 36 -9.53 18.05 -44.12
N ILE A 37 -9.17 17.13 -43.23
CA ILE A 37 -9.28 15.68 -43.42
C ILE A 37 -9.65 14.99 -42.11
N TYR A 38 -10.21 13.78 -42.18
CA TYR A 38 -10.10 12.85 -41.05
C TYR A 38 -8.65 12.43 -40.88
N SER A 39 -8.25 12.22 -39.62
CA SER A 39 -6.88 11.87 -39.28
C SER A 39 -6.84 11.10 -37.97
N THR A 40 -5.66 10.61 -37.62
CA THR A 40 -5.34 9.96 -36.36
C THR A 40 -4.17 10.70 -35.69
N PRO A 41 -3.92 10.50 -34.38
CA PRO A 41 -2.75 11.05 -33.72
C PRO A 41 -1.42 10.66 -34.41
N SER A 42 -1.32 9.44 -34.94
CA SER A 42 -0.12 8.99 -35.65
C SER A 42 0.06 9.68 -37.01
N CYS A 43 -1.01 9.87 -37.79
CA CYS A 43 -0.95 10.63 -39.03
C CYS A 43 -0.57 12.09 -38.80
N TYR A 44 -1.10 12.71 -37.73
CA TYR A 44 -0.71 14.06 -37.33
C TYR A 44 0.78 14.14 -36.96
N LEU A 45 1.24 13.24 -36.09
CA LEU A 45 2.65 13.23 -35.65
C LEU A 45 3.60 13.02 -36.82
N LYS A 46 3.24 12.15 -37.78
CA LYS A 46 4.00 11.96 -39.02
C LYS A 46 4.09 13.27 -39.81
N ALA A 47 2.96 13.95 -40.06
CA ALA A 47 2.92 15.18 -40.83
C ALA A 47 3.73 16.32 -40.17
N VAL A 48 3.72 16.39 -38.84
CA VAL A 48 4.56 17.31 -38.05
C VAL A 48 6.04 16.98 -38.21
N ASN A 49 6.42 15.70 -38.08
CA ASN A 49 7.80 15.24 -38.24
C ASN A 49 8.32 15.48 -39.67
N ASP A 50 7.48 15.31 -40.69
CA ASP A 50 7.82 15.56 -42.09
C ASP A 50 8.16 17.03 -42.38
N GLN A 51 7.75 17.98 -41.52
CA GLN A 51 8.16 19.39 -41.63
C GLN A 51 9.66 19.60 -41.36
N LYS A 52 10.34 18.62 -40.75
CA LYS A 52 11.77 18.66 -40.43
C LYS A 52 12.20 19.93 -39.69
N ILE A 53 11.32 20.42 -38.80
CA ILE A 53 11.63 21.57 -37.94
C ILE A 53 12.34 21.10 -36.67
N THR A 54 13.11 22.01 -36.08
CA THR A 54 13.75 21.77 -34.78
C THR A 54 12.75 22.07 -33.66
N PHE A 55 12.60 21.14 -32.71
CA PHE A 55 11.79 21.30 -31.51
C PHE A 55 12.66 21.66 -30.30
N PRO A 56 12.13 22.43 -29.33
CA PRO A 56 12.81 22.62 -28.05
C PRO A 56 12.85 21.31 -27.24
N THR A 57 13.88 21.17 -26.41
CA THR A 57 14.03 20.04 -25.48
C THR A 57 13.37 20.34 -24.13
N LYS A 58 12.70 19.35 -23.52
CA LYS A 58 12.15 19.38 -22.15
C LYS A 58 12.62 18.12 -21.40
N GLN A 59 13.06 18.25 -20.15
CA GLN A 59 13.67 17.14 -19.38
C GLN A 59 12.95 16.79 -18.06
N ASP A 60 12.21 17.70 -17.43
CA ASP A 60 11.51 17.41 -16.16
C ASP A 60 10.05 16.99 -16.39
N ASP A 61 9.27 16.92 -15.31
CA ASP A 61 7.84 16.60 -15.34
C ASP A 61 6.92 17.81 -15.63
N PHE A 62 5.61 17.57 -15.45
CA PHE A 62 4.52 18.56 -15.52
C PHE A 62 3.74 18.66 -14.20
N PHE A 63 4.39 18.36 -13.07
CA PHE A 63 3.78 18.52 -11.75
C PHE A 63 4.23 19.81 -11.05
N PRO A 64 3.37 20.38 -10.18
CA PRO A 64 1.95 20.05 -10.01
C PRO A 64 1.08 20.69 -11.12
N TYR A 65 0.01 19.99 -11.51
CA TYR A 65 -1.00 20.54 -12.43
C TYR A 65 -1.89 21.57 -11.72
N LYS A 66 -2.26 22.64 -12.43
CA LYS A 66 -3.34 23.54 -12.05
C LYS A 66 -4.21 23.91 -13.25
N SER A 67 -5.52 23.86 -13.06
CA SER A 67 -6.51 24.29 -14.07
C SER A 67 -6.81 25.80 -14.04
N ASP A 68 -6.68 26.44 -12.88
CA ASP A 68 -6.91 27.87 -12.64
C ASP A 68 -6.07 28.40 -11.46
N LYS A 69 -6.30 29.66 -11.06
CA LYS A 69 -5.50 30.37 -10.04
C LYS A 69 -5.44 29.66 -8.68
N HIS A 70 -6.50 28.97 -8.25
CA HIS A 70 -6.61 28.38 -6.91
C HIS A 70 -6.94 26.88 -6.92
N SER A 71 -6.62 26.20 -8.02
CA SER A 71 -6.90 24.79 -8.21
C SER A 71 -5.61 24.01 -8.49
N TYR A 72 -4.69 23.95 -7.54
CA TYR A 72 -3.56 23.00 -7.65
C TYR A 72 -4.08 21.60 -7.35
N TRP A 73 -3.91 20.67 -8.29
CA TRP A 73 -4.40 19.30 -8.18
C TRP A 73 -3.38 18.46 -7.43
N THR A 74 -3.16 18.78 -6.16
CA THR A 74 -2.25 18.04 -5.28
C THR A 74 -3.00 17.34 -4.15
N GLY A 75 -4.33 17.50 -4.07
CA GLY A 75 -5.18 16.79 -3.10
C GLY A 75 -5.23 15.30 -3.39
N TYR A 76 -5.34 14.91 -4.68
CA TYR A 76 -5.42 13.51 -5.07
C TYR A 76 -4.13 12.71 -4.81
N PHE A 77 -3.02 13.38 -4.51
CA PHE A 77 -1.81 12.72 -4.01
C PHE A 77 -2.08 11.95 -2.70
N THR A 78 -3.06 12.39 -1.91
CA THR A 78 -3.40 11.79 -0.61
C THR A 78 -4.84 11.27 -0.52
N SER A 79 -5.78 11.74 -1.36
CA SER A 79 -7.18 11.29 -1.35
C SER A 79 -7.31 9.75 -1.36
N ARG A 80 -8.18 9.20 -0.51
CA ARG A 80 -8.34 7.73 -0.31
C ARG A 80 -7.01 7.00 -0.05
N PRO A 81 -6.28 7.32 1.03
CA PRO A 81 -4.96 6.73 1.27
C PRO A 81 -5.03 5.21 1.50
N THR A 82 -6.11 4.69 2.07
CA THR A 82 -6.34 3.24 2.25
C THR A 82 -6.38 2.51 0.91
N GLN A 83 -7.02 3.07 -0.11
CA GLN A 83 -7.08 2.47 -1.45
C GLN A 83 -5.73 2.51 -2.15
N LYS A 84 -4.97 3.60 -2.00
CA LYS A 84 -3.58 3.69 -2.47
C LYS A 84 -2.71 2.61 -1.84
N TYR A 85 -2.83 2.40 -0.53
CA TYR A 85 -2.11 1.34 0.15
C TYR A 85 -2.57 -0.05 -0.29
N TYR A 86 -3.87 -0.25 -0.48
CA TYR A 86 -4.42 -1.55 -0.89
C TYR A 86 -3.99 -1.94 -2.31
N GLU A 87 -3.92 -0.98 -3.24
CA GLU A 87 -3.34 -1.19 -4.56
C GLU A 87 -1.87 -1.63 -4.49
N ARG A 88 -1.05 -1.03 -3.59
CA ARG A 88 0.36 -1.42 -3.44
C ARG A 88 0.48 -2.85 -2.92
N ARG A 89 -0.40 -3.24 -1.99
CA ARG A 89 -0.50 -4.64 -1.54
C ARG A 89 -0.90 -5.56 -2.69
N GLY A 90 -1.92 -5.20 -3.47
CA GLY A 90 -2.34 -5.96 -4.66
C GLY A 90 -1.20 -6.18 -5.65
N ASN A 91 -0.40 -5.16 -5.95
CA ASN A 91 0.77 -5.32 -6.82
C ASN A 91 1.82 -6.26 -6.21
N ASN A 92 2.06 -6.18 -4.89
CA ASN A 92 3.00 -7.08 -4.22
C ASN A 92 2.56 -8.55 -4.34
N TYR A 93 1.27 -8.84 -4.07
CA TYR A 93 0.71 -10.18 -4.27
C TYR A 93 0.81 -10.64 -5.72
N LEU A 94 0.53 -9.77 -6.69
CA LEU A 94 0.65 -10.09 -8.11
C LEU A 94 2.08 -10.50 -8.49
N GLN A 95 3.10 -9.76 -8.01
CA GLN A 95 4.48 -10.12 -8.32
C GLN A 95 4.89 -11.44 -7.65
N ALA A 96 4.56 -11.64 -6.38
CA ALA A 96 4.87 -12.88 -5.67
C ALA A 96 4.21 -14.11 -6.32
N CYS A 97 2.93 -14.01 -6.66
CA CYS A 97 2.20 -15.10 -7.31
C CYS A 97 2.78 -15.43 -8.69
N LYS A 98 3.12 -14.42 -9.51
CA LYS A 98 3.79 -14.63 -10.80
C LYS A 98 5.15 -15.32 -10.63
N GLN A 99 5.94 -14.92 -9.65
CA GLN A 99 7.25 -15.52 -9.38
C GLN A 99 7.10 -16.98 -8.99
N LEU A 100 6.22 -17.29 -8.03
CA LEU A 100 5.94 -18.66 -7.60
C LEU A 100 5.50 -19.54 -8.77
N ALA A 101 4.58 -19.05 -9.62
CA ALA A 101 4.07 -19.82 -10.75
C ALA A 101 5.14 -20.13 -11.82
N VAL A 102 6.12 -19.23 -12.00
CA VAL A 102 7.28 -19.49 -12.86
C VAL A 102 8.23 -20.50 -12.21
N GLN A 103 8.51 -20.35 -10.91
CA GLN A 103 9.42 -21.22 -10.18
C GLN A 103 8.93 -22.68 -10.10
N SER A 104 7.62 -22.87 -9.93
CA SER A 104 7.00 -24.18 -9.92
C SER A 104 6.88 -24.83 -11.29
N LEU A 105 7.25 -24.12 -12.37
CA LEU A 105 7.05 -24.53 -13.77
C LEU A 105 5.58 -24.84 -14.10
N THR A 106 4.64 -24.29 -13.32
CA THR A 106 3.19 -24.48 -13.48
C THR A 106 2.47 -23.21 -13.91
N GLY A 107 3.20 -22.22 -14.46
CA GLY A 107 2.65 -20.94 -14.92
C GLY A 107 1.37 -21.08 -15.76
N ALA A 108 1.36 -21.98 -16.74
CA ALA A 108 0.18 -22.22 -17.59
C ALA A 108 -1.06 -22.70 -16.81
N LYS A 109 -0.88 -23.46 -15.73
CA LYS A 109 -1.97 -23.95 -14.86
C LYS A 109 -2.64 -22.80 -14.10
N TYR A 110 -1.84 -21.83 -13.62
CA TYR A 110 -2.32 -20.74 -12.76
C TYR A 110 -2.53 -19.41 -13.49
N GLU A 111 -2.19 -19.32 -14.77
CA GLU A 111 -2.33 -18.11 -15.58
C GLU A 111 -3.74 -17.49 -15.57
N PRO A 112 -4.85 -18.25 -15.62
CA PRO A 112 -6.19 -17.67 -15.51
C PRO A 112 -6.40 -16.91 -14.19
N LYS A 113 -5.93 -17.47 -13.06
CA LYS A 113 -6.03 -16.84 -11.73
C LYS A 113 -5.16 -15.60 -11.62
N ILE A 114 -3.93 -15.68 -12.14
CA ILE A 114 -2.98 -14.56 -12.18
C ILE A 114 -3.54 -13.42 -13.04
N THR A 115 -4.23 -13.75 -14.13
CA THR A 115 -4.80 -12.77 -15.06
C THR A 115 -5.86 -11.90 -14.38
N VAL A 116 -6.69 -12.45 -13.49
CA VAL A 116 -7.71 -11.69 -12.74
C VAL A 116 -7.07 -10.52 -11.98
N LEU A 117 -5.99 -10.76 -11.23
CA LEU A 117 -5.28 -9.71 -10.52
C LEU A 117 -4.49 -8.79 -11.47
N ARG A 118 -3.95 -9.31 -12.56
CA ARG A 118 -3.27 -8.50 -13.58
C ARG A 118 -4.20 -7.44 -14.20
N GLU A 119 -5.40 -7.86 -14.59
CA GLU A 119 -6.41 -6.95 -15.16
C GLU A 119 -6.93 -5.97 -14.12
N THR A 120 -7.22 -6.46 -12.91
CA THR A 120 -7.64 -5.60 -11.79
C THR A 120 -6.60 -4.54 -11.46
N MET A 121 -5.31 -4.90 -11.40
CA MET A 121 -4.23 -3.94 -11.21
C MET A 121 -4.14 -2.92 -12.34
N GLY A 122 -4.45 -3.32 -13.58
CA GLY A 122 -4.59 -2.41 -14.72
C GLY A 122 -5.72 -1.40 -14.54
N VAL A 123 -6.90 -1.85 -14.09
CA VAL A 123 -8.04 -1.00 -13.73
C VAL A 123 -7.66 -0.03 -12.61
N MET A 124 -6.93 -0.50 -11.59
CA MET A 124 -6.50 0.35 -10.47
C MET A 124 -5.55 1.47 -10.89
N GLN A 125 -4.86 1.36 -12.03
CA GLN A 125 -4.05 2.46 -12.58
C GLN A 125 -4.88 3.53 -13.31
N HIS A 126 -6.20 3.36 -13.45
CA HIS A 126 -7.08 4.39 -13.97
C HIS A 126 -6.90 5.70 -13.18
N HIS A 127 -6.92 6.83 -13.88
CA HIS A 127 -6.65 8.15 -13.28
C HIS A 127 -7.75 8.66 -12.35
N ASP A 128 -8.85 7.92 -12.17
CA ASP A 128 -9.82 8.13 -11.08
C ASP A 128 -9.85 6.98 -10.06
N ALA A 129 -9.04 5.93 -10.23
CA ALA A 129 -8.92 4.82 -9.28
C ALA A 129 -7.81 5.10 -8.27
N ILE A 130 -6.53 4.93 -8.65
CA ILE A 130 -5.39 5.15 -7.72
C ILE A 130 -5.34 6.58 -7.17
N THR A 131 -5.88 7.56 -7.90
CA THR A 131 -5.97 8.97 -7.48
C THR A 131 -7.01 9.20 -6.39
N GLY A 132 -8.00 8.32 -6.25
CA GLY A 132 -9.07 8.43 -5.26
C GLY A 132 -10.05 9.56 -5.55
N THR A 133 -10.36 9.79 -6.81
CA THR A 133 -11.22 10.90 -7.29
C THR A 133 -12.58 10.46 -7.84
N GLU A 134 -12.85 9.16 -7.76
CA GLU A 134 -14.13 8.52 -8.03
C GLU A 134 -15.18 8.72 -6.93
N LYS A 135 -16.43 8.40 -7.28
CA LYS A 135 -17.55 8.35 -6.32
C LYS A 135 -17.39 7.19 -5.34
N GLN A 136 -17.97 7.32 -4.15
CA GLN A 136 -17.81 6.33 -3.08
C GLN A 136 -18.19 4.89 -3.48
N HIS A 137 -19.26 4.69 -4.24
CA HIS A 137 -19.65 3.34 -4.67
C HIS A 137 -18.66 2.72 -5.67
N VAL A 138 -17.99 3.55 -6.47
CA VAL A 138 -16.93 3.09 -7.39
C VAL A 138 -15.68 2.71 -6.60
N ALA A 139 -15.31 3.49 -5.58
CA ALA A 139 -14.23 3.12 -4.66
C ALA A 139 -14.50 1.80 -3.93
N ASN A 140 -15.75 1.56 -3.53
CA ASN A 140 -16.16 0.30 -2.93
C ASN A 140 -16.05 -0.87 -3.92
N ASP A 141 -16.41 -0.64 -5.20
CA ASP A 141 -16.25 -1.65 -6.25
C ASP A 141 -14.78 -1.96 -6.55
N TYR A 142 -13.91 -0.95 -6.57
CA TYR A 142 -12.46 -1.14 -6.67
C TYR A 142 -11.89 -1.97 -5.52
N ALA A 143 -12.35 -1.73 -4.28
CA ALA A 143 -11.95 -2.54 -3.13
C ALA A 143 -12.43 -4.00 -3.26
N ARG A 144 -13.66 -4.21 -3.73
CA ARG A 144 -14.23 -5.55 -4.00
C ARG A 144 -13.41 -6.30 -5.06
N LEU A 145 -13.16 -5.66 -6.21
CA LEU A 145 -12.35 -6.22 -7.30
C LEU A 145 -10.95 -6.60 -6.82
N LEU A 146 -10.28 -5.73 -6.06
CA LEU A 146 -8.96 -6.00 -5.50
C LEU A 146 -8.97 -7.19 -4.54
N SER A 147 -9.97 -7.29 -3.65
CA SER A 147 -10.08 -8.41 -2.70
C SER A 147 -10.23 -9.74 -3.42
N GLU A 148 -11.23 -9.84 -4.30
CA GLU A 148 -11.51 -11.06 -5.07
C GLU A 148 -10.29 -11.48 -5.90
N ALA A 149 -9.62 -10.52 -6.54
CA ALA A 149 -8.46 -10.81 -7.37
C ALA A 149 -7.20 -11.20 -6.57
N ILE A 150 -6.98 -10.64 -5.38
CA ILE A 150 -5.91 -11.05 -4.47
C ILE A 150 -6.13 -12.50 -4.04
N GLU A 151 -7.36 -12.86 -3.65
CA GLU A 151 -7.71 -14.21 -3.23
C GLU A 151 -7.40 -15.27 -4.30
N GLU A 152 -7.65 -14.97 -5.58
CA GLU A 152 -7.29 -15.89 -6.68
C GLU A 152 -5.77 -16.14 -6.79
N CYS A 153 -4.95 -15.10 -6.60
CA CYS A 153 -3.49 -15.24 -6.61
C CYS A 153 -2.98 -15.95 -5.34
N GLU A 154 -3.66 -15.76 -4.20
CA GLU A 154 -3.33 -16.47 -2.98
C GLU A 154 -3.64 -17.96 -3.09
N ASP A 155 -4.80 -18.33 -3.62
CA ASP A 155 -5.14 -19.74 -3.85
C ASP A 155 -4.11 -20.43 -4.77
N ALA A 156 -3.69 -19.76 -5.84
CA ALA A 156 -2.61 -20.23 -6.71
C ALA A 156 -1.28 -20.38 -5.95
N SER A 157 -0.88 -19.36 -5.19
CA SER A 157 0.37 -19.33 -4.43
C SER A 157 0.40 -20.40 -3.34
N CYS A 158 -0.71 -20.57 -2.62
CA CYS A 158 -0.92 -21.60 -1.62
C CYS A 158 -0.78 -22.99 -2.23
N SER A 159 -1.47 -23.26 -3.35
CA SER A 159 -1.37 -24.54 -4.05
C SER A 159 0.07 -24.85 -4.46
N ILE A 160 0.78 -23.86 -5.02
CA ILE A 160 2.18 -24.00 -5.43
C ILE A 160 3.08 -24.30 -4.23
N LEU A 161 2.96 -23.54 -3.14
CA LEU A 161 3.79 -23.71 -1.95
C LEU A 161 3.51 -25.05 -1.26
N SER A 162 2.26 -25.50 -1.23
CA SER A 162 1.89 -26.84 -0.74
C SER A 162 2.50 -27.94 -1.60
N ASP A 163 2.44 -27.83 -2.92
CA ASP A 163 3.03 -28.82 -3.84
C ASP A 163 4.56 -28.88 -3.69
N LEU A 164 5.21 -27.74 -3.46
CA LEU A 164 6.66 -27.65 -3.21
C LEU A 164 7.06 -28.19 -1.83
N ALA A 165 6.19 -28.08 -0.83
CA ALA A 165 6.37 -28.63 0.50
C ALA A 165 6.01 -30.13 0.52
N THR A 166 6.79 -30.95 -0.19
CA THR A 166 6.55 -32.41 -0.31
C THR A 166 6.37 -33.08 1.06
N GLY A 167 5.28 -33.82 1.25
CA GLY A 167 5.08 -34.70 2.42
C GLY A 167 4.25 -34.12 3.56
N ILE A 168 3.72 -32.89 3.42
CA ILE A 168 2.77 -32.32 4.39
C ILE A 168 1.37 -32.39 3.78
N GLU A 169 0.47 -33.18 4.37
CA GLU A 169 -0.97 -33.06 4.10
C GLU A 169 -1.44 -31.70 4.65
N THR A 170 -1.44 -30.68 3.79
CA THR A 170 -1.91 -29.35 4.19
C THR A 170 -3.44 -29.33 4.16
N SER A 171 -4.08 -29.08 5.31
CA SER A 171 -5.53 -28.86 5.43
C SER A 171 -5.96 -27.47 4.94
N GLY A 172 -5.52 -27.09 3.74
CA GLY A 172 -5.67 -25.74 3.20
C GLY A 172 -4.63 -24.75 3.72
N CYS A 173 -4.55 -23.61 3.04
CA CYS A 173 -3.64 -22.50 3.34
C CYS A 173 -4.48 -21.24 3.51
N LYS A 174 -4.15 -20.43 4.52
CA LYS A 174 -4.87 -19.19 4.84
C LYS A 174 -3.87 -18.05 4.99
N SER A 175 -4.14 -16.93 4.33
CA SER A 175 -3.44 -15.66 4.53
C SER A 175 -4.14 -14.81 5.58
N CYS A 176 -3.37 -14.04 6.36
CA CYS A 176 -3.92 -13.08 7.32
C CYS A 176 -3.78 -11.65 6.81
N HIS A 177 -4.82 -11.14 6.14
CA HIS A 177 -4.83 -9.79 5.56
C HIS A 177 -4.94 -8.66 6.59
N LEU A 178 -5.50 -8.97 7.76
CA LEU A 178 -5.87 -8.03 8.83
C LEU A 178 -4.80 -7.89 9.93
N LEU A 179 -3.54 -8.23 9.64
CA LEU A 179 -2.43 -8.06 10.57
C LEU A 179 -2.20 -6.60 10.99
N ASN A 180 -2.61 -5.62 10.18
CA ASN A 180 -2.53 -4.19 10.52
C ASN A 180 -3.45 -3.78 11.68
N ILE A 181 -4.51 -4.55 11.95
CA ILE A 181 -5.39 -4.39 13.12
C ILE A 181 -5.18 -5.52 14.14
N SER A 182 -4.04 -6.22 14.03
CA SER A 182 -3.66 -7.37 14.86
C SER A 182 -4.78 -8.40 14.97
N GLN A 183 -5.26 -8.89 13.82
CA GLN A 183 -6.28 -9.92 13.69
C GLN A 183 -5.85 -11.01 12.70
N CYS A 184 -5.92 -12.27 13.10
CA CYS A 184 -5.57 -13.42 12.28
C CYS A 184 -6.21 -14.69 12.84
N GLU A 185 -7.18 -15.26 12.12
CA GLU A 185 -7.97 -16.40 12.60
C GLU A 185 -7.10 -17.60 13.00
N VAL A 186 -6.10 -17.93 12.18
CA VAL A 186 -5.24 -19.11 12.38
C VAL A 186 -4.38 -18.97 13.65
N SER A 187 -3.70 -17.84 13.82
CA SER A 187 -2.80 -17.66 14.97
C SER A 187 -3.55 -17.51 16.31
N GLU A 188 -4.81 -17.07 16.26
CA GLU A 188 -5.65 -16.91 17.45
C GLU A 188 -6.27 -18.24 17.93
N HIS A 189 -6.62 -19.16 17.01
CA HIS A 189 -7.45 -20.32 17.34
C HIS A 189 -6.77 -21.68 17.14
N SER A 190 -5.73 -21.78 16.31
CA SER A 190 -5.06 -23.06 16.06
C SER A 190 -4.11 -23.44 17.20
N GLU A 191 -4.21 -24.68 17.68
CA GLU A 191 -3.26 -25.23 18.67
C GLU A 191 -1.86 -25.42 18.07
N GLN A 192 -1.77 -25.72 16.78
CA GLN A 192 -0.53 -25.85 16.04
C GLN A 192 -0.76 -25.49 14.57
N PHE A 193 0.19 -24.79 13.96
CA PHE A 193 0.15 -24.45 12.53
C PHE A 193 1.54 -24.22 11.96
N VAL A 194 1.66 -24.35 10.63
CA VAL A 194 2.88 -24.04 9.89
C VAL A 194 2.74 -22.64 9.28
N LEU A 195 3.69 -21.76 9.55
CA LEU A 195 3.83 -20.47 8.88
C LEU A 195 4.88 -20.57 7.79
N THR A 196 4.48 -20.39 6.54
CA THR A 196 5.40 -20.28 5.41
C THR A 196 5.58 -18.83 5.01
N LEU A 197 6.82 -18.36 5.01
CA LEU A 197 7.21 -17.03 4.58
C LEU A 197 7.86 -17.12 3.21
N TYR A 198 7.35 -16.39 2.23
CA TYR A 198 7.97 -16.26 0.90
C TYR A 198 8.66 -14.91 0.76
N ASN A 199 9.91 -14.92 0.29
CA ASN A 199 10.69 -13.74 0.01
C ASN A 199 10.72 -13.47 -1.51
N PRO A 200 9.99 -12.46 -2.01
CA PRO A 200 9.96 -12.12 -3.44
C PRO A 200 11.18 -11.31 -3.92
N LEU A 201 12.14 -11.01 -3.03
CA LEU A 201 13.37 -10.28 -3.38
C LEU A 201 14.47 -11.24 -3.84
N SER A 202 15.36 -10.75 -4.69
CA SER A 202 16.54 -11.50 -5.18
C SER A 202 17.71 -11.54 -4.20
N ARG A 203 17.49 -11.22 -2.93
CA ARG A 203 18.49 -11.24 -1.86
C ARG A 203 17.89 -11.88 -0.60
N PRO A 204 18.71 -12.47 0.28
CA PRO A 204 18.22 -12.96 1.56
C PRO A 204 17.63 -11.81 2.39
N VAL A 205 16.60 -12.12 3.16
CA VAL A 205 15.90 -11.17 4.06
C VAL A 205 15.85 -11.74 5.46
N THR A 206 16.21 -10.89 6.43
CA THR A 206 15.95 -11.12 7.84
C THR A 206 14.90 -10.12 8.29
N GLU A 207 13.80 -10.59 8.88
CA GLU A 207 12.71 -9.71 9.32
C GLU A 207 12.02 -10.25 10.58
N PHE A 208 11.45 -9.35 11.39
CA PHE A 208 10.63 -9.72 12.53
C PHE A 208 9.20 -10.02 12.10
N VAL A 209 8.78 -11.26 12.33
CA VAL A 209 7.41 -11.70 12.12
C VAL A 209 6.60 -11.37 13.36
N ARG A 210 5.36 -10.87 13.18
CA ARG A 210 4.44 -10.51 14.27
C ARG A 210 3.09 -11.18 14.04
N LEU A 211 2.67 -12.05 14.96
CA LEU A 211 1.42 -12.81 14.87
C LEU A 211 0.47 -12.46 16.03
N PRO A 212 -0.80 -12.11 15.77
CA PRO A 212 -1.79 -11.85 16.81
C PRO A 212 -2.11 -13.11 17.63
N ILE A 213 -2.04 -13.00 18.95
CA ILE A 213 -2.28 -14.11 19.88
C ILE A 213 -3.01 -13.64 21.14
N THR A 214 -3.55 -14.59 21.89
CA THR A 214 -4.10 -14.32 23.23
C THR A 214 -2.98 -14.23 24.27
N ALA A 215 -2.95 -13.16 25.08
CA ALA A 215 -1.86 -12.87 26.01
C ALA A 215 -1.70 -13.89 27.16
N GLU A 216 -2.67 -14.80 27.33
CA GLU A 216 -2.67 -15.85 28.34
C GLU A 216 -2.01 -17.15 27.84
N THR A 217 -1.61 -17.18 26.57
CA THR A 217 -1.12 -18.38 25.91
C THR A 217 0.36 -18.23 25.58
N ALA A 218 1.16 -19.20 25.99
CA ALA A 218 2.56 -19.30 25.56
C ALA A 218 2.63 -20.05 24.22
N TYR A 219 3.62 -19.71 23.40
CA TYR A 219 3.86 -20.35 22.10
C TYR A 219 5.34 -20.63 21.94
N THR A 220 5.66 -21.73 21.25
CA THR A 220 7.00 -22.02 20.74
C THR A 220 7.02 -21.90 19.23
N VAL A 221 8.12 -21.40 18.69
CA VAL A 221 8.38 -21.33 17.25
C VAL A 221 9.60 -22.20 16.96
N THR A 222 9.42 -23.18 16.09
CA THR A 222 10.48 -24.10 15.66
C THR A 222 10.81 -23.84 14.20
N ASP A 223 12.09 -23.72 13.88
CA ASP A 223 12.57 -23.47 12.53
C ASP A 223 12.62 -24.75 11.67
N PRO A 224 12.93 -24.66 10.35
CA PRO A 224 13.04 -25.82 9.47
C PRO A 224 14.06 -26.88 9.90
N TRP A 225 15.02 -26.53 10.76
CA TRP A 225 16.06 -27.44 11.25
C TRP A 225 15.69 -28.08 12.60
N GLY A 226 14.49 -27.81 13.12
CA GLY A 226 14.01 -28.34 14.40
C GLY A 226 14.50 -27.57 15.61
N GLN A 227 15.07 -26.37 15.45
CA GLN A 227 15.54 -25.55 16.56
C GLN A 227 14.45 -24.61 17.05
N ASN A 228 14.33 -24.47 18.37
CA ASN A 228 13.41 -23.52 18.97
C ASN A 228 13.99 -22.11 18.94
N LEU A 229 13.25 -21.17 18.38
CA LEU A 229 13.63 -19.77 18.28
C LEU A 229 13.32 -19.02 19.58
N THR A 230 14.07 -17.93 19.80
CA THR A 230 13.72 -16.94 20.82
C THR A 230 12.51 -16.16 20.35
N VAL A 231 11.52 -16.02 21.24
CA VAL A 231 10.26 -15.32 20.96
C VAL A 231 10.02 -14.24 22.00
N GLN A 232 9.31 -13.18 21.60
CA GLN A 232 8.87 -12.10 22.47
C GLN A 232 7.35 -11.94 22.38
N PHE A 233 6.72 -11.67 23.53
CA PHE A 233 5.29 -11.38 23.62
C PHE A 233 5.10 -9.88 23.82
N VAL A 234 4.49 -9.21 22.84
CA VAL A 234 4.29 -7.75 22.88
C VAL A 234 2.81 -7.45 23.09
N PRO A 235 2.39 -6.88 24.23
CA PRO A 235 0.99 -6.50 24.46
C PRO A 235 0.49 -5.50 23.43
N LEU A 236 -0.76 -5.64 23.00
CA LEU A 236 -1.37 -4.71 22.05
C LEU A 236 -1.63 -3.34 22.70
N PRO A 237 -1.33 -2.23 22.00
CA PRO A 237 -1.72 -0.90 22.46
C PRO A 237 -3.25 -0.72 22.53
N ASP A 238 -3.73 0.09 23.47
CA ASP A 238 -5.16 0.43 23.61
C ASP A 238 -5.78 1.02 22.33
N ALA A 239 -4.96 1.66 21.48
CA ALA A 239 -5.42 2.20 20.20
C ALA A 239 -5.80 1.08 19.23
N VAL A 240 -5.04 -0.03 19.21
CA VAL A 240 -5.29 -1.20 18.36
C VAL A 240 -6.49 -1.99 18.87
N LEU A 241 -6.55 -2.23 20.19
CA LEU A 241 -7.66 -2.95 20.83
C LEU A 241 -9.03 -2.28 20.60
N ARG A 242 -9.05 -0.97 20.38
CA ARG A 242 -10.26 -0.17 20.18
C ARG A 242 -10.56 0.20 18.73
N ILE A 243 -9.83 -0.37 17.75
CA ILE A 243 -10.11 -0.12 16.34
C ILE A 243 -11.55 -0.57 16.02
N PRO A 244 -12.41 0.32 15.49
CA PRO A 244 -13.77 -0.05 15.11
C PRO A 244 -13.77 -1.14 14.03
N GLY A 245 -14.65 -2.13 14.17
CA GLY A 245 -14.75 -3.26 13.23
C GLY A 245 -13.69 -4.35 13.41
N ARG A 246 -12.80 -4.21 14.40
CA ARG A 246 -11.89 -5.29 14.79
C ARG A 246 -12.67 -6.39 15.52
N GLU A 247 -12.62 -7.59 14.98
CA GLU A 247 -13.30 -8.79 15.52
C GLU A 247 -12.24 -9.83 15.88
N SER A 248 -11.55 -9.64 17.01
CA SER A 248 -10.39 -10.46 17.38
C SER A 248 -10.26 -10.58 18.90
N SER A 249 -9.86 -11.77 19.34
CA SER A 249 -9.55 -12.12 20.73
C SER A 249 -8.10 -11.80 21.11
N ALA A 250 -7.25 -11.51 20.11
CA ALA A 250 -5.85 -11.24 20.33
C ALA A 250 -5.66 -10.01 21.23
N THR A 251 -4.74 -10.13 22.17
CA THR A 251 -4.37 -9.09 23.15
C THR A 251 -2.86 -8.87 23.23
N ALA A 252 -2.09 -9.71 22.52
CA ALA A 252 -0.66 -9.57 22.34
C ALA A 252 -0.25 -10.01 20.94
N GLU A 253 1.00 -9.76 20.58
CA GLU A 253 1.66 -10.25 19.37
C GLU A 253 2.83 -11.14 19.76
N LEU A 254 2.90 -12.33 19.15
CA LEU A 254 4.07 -13.18 19.15
C LEU A 254 5.05 -12.63 18.13
N VAL A 255 6.25 -12.28 18.57
CA VAL A 255 7.31 -11.70 17.74
C VAL A 255 8.52 -12.61 17.75
N PHE A 256 9.04 -12.93 16.56
CA PHE A 256 10.29 -13.67 16.40
C PHE A 256 11.01 -13.22 15.14
N GLN A 257 12.33 -13.43 15.11
CA GLN A 257 13.15 -13.08 13.96
C GLN A 257 13.18 -14.26 12.98
N ALA A 258 12.73 -14.04 11.75
CA ALA A 258 12.88 -14.97 10.66
C ALA A 258 14.17 -14.63 9.91
N ASP A 259 15.24 -15.35 10.22
CA ASP A 259 16.56 -15.08 9.67
C ASP A 259 16.77 -15.72 8.29
N ASP A 260 17.49 -15.01 7.43
CA ASP A 260 18.04 -15.51 6.17
C ASP A 260 16.99 -16.22 5.29
N ILE A 261 15.81 -15.64 5.13
CA ILE A 261 14.79 -16.16 4.21
C ILE A 261 15.39 -16.05 2.79
N PRO A 262 15.53 -17.18 2.06
CA PRO A 262 16.34 -17.23 0.86
C PRO A 262 15.80 -16.31 -0.24
N PRO A 263 16.67 -15.81 -1.13
CA PRO A 263 16.24 -15.00 -2.27
C PRO A 263 15.27 -15.76 -3.14
N LEU A 264 14.15 -15.15 -3.51
CA LEU A 264 13.12 -15.76 -4.36
C LEU A 264 12.68 -17.14 -3.84
N GLY A 265 12.68 -17.34 -2.52
CA GLY A 265 12.43 -18.63 -1.89
C GLY A 265 11.61 -18.49 -0.62
N TYR A 266 11.44 -19.60 0.10
CA TYR A 266 10.60 -19.64 1.29
C TYR A 266 11.28 -20.32 2.48
N LYS A 267 10.77 -20.04 3.68
CA LYS A 267 11.05 -20.78 4.93
C LYS A 267 9.75 -21.07 5.68
N SER A 268 9.66 -22.23 6.29
CA SER A 268 8.49 -22.65 7.05
C SER A 268 8.82 -22.87 8.52
N TYR A 269 7.98 -22.34 9.40
CA TYR A 269 8.15 -22.42 10.85
C TYR A 269 6.95 -23.15 11.45
N LEU A 270 7.20 -24.01 12.44
CA LEU A 270 6.15 -24.67 13.21
C LEU A 270 5.84 -23.85 14.46
N ILE A 271 4.61 -23.35 14.56
CA ILE A 271 4.13 -22.62 15.73
C ILE A 271 3.24 -23.56 16.53
N THR A 272 3.57 -23.75 17.81
CA THR A 272 2.82 -24.64 18.70
C THR A 272 2.42 -23.90 19.97
N LYS A 273 1.13 -23.95 20.29
CA LYS A 273 0.57 -23.46 21.53
C LYS A 273 1.03 -24.33 22.69
N GLN A 274 1.49 -23.69 23.76
CA GLN A 274 1.99 -24.37 24.95
C GLN A 274 0.94 -24.39 26.07
N PRO A 275 0.91 -25.44 26.90
CA PRO A 275 0.04 -25.50 28.07
C PRO A 275 0.29 -24.36 29.06
N SER A 276 -0.74 -23.98 29.81
CA SER A 276 -0.73 -22.84 30.73
C SER A 276 0.39 -22.88 31.80
N SER A 277 0.94 -24.05 32.12
CA SER A 277 2.08 -24.19 33.06
C SER A 277 3.38 -23.56 32.55
N TYR A 278 3.53 -23.40 31.22
CA TYR A 278 4.69 -22.77 30.57
C TYR A 278 4.67 -21.24 30.66
N THR A 279 3.52 -20.64 30.97
CA THR A 279 3.37 -19.17 31.05
C THR A 279 4.14 -18.54 32.22
N ASN A 280 4.39 -19.29 33.29
CA ASN A 280 5.08 -18.80 34.49
C ASN A 280 6.60 -18.64 34.30
N SER A 281 7.23 -19.33 33.36
CA SER A 281 8.68 -19.23 33.12
C SER A 281 9.06 -18.07 32.20
N LEU A 282 8.17 -17.65 31.29
CA LEU A 282 8.39 -16.54 30.35
C LEU A 282 7.80 -15.20 30.81
N ARG A 283 6.78 -15.20 31.68
CA ARG A 283 6.23 -13.96 32.29
C ARG A 283 7.14 -13.31 33.32
N ALA A 284 8.23 -13.98 33.73
CA ALA A 284 9.19 -13.46 34.69
C ALA A 284 10.14 -12.44 34.05
N LYS A 285 9.63 -11.23 33.76
CA LYS A 285 10.36 -9.94 33.80
C LYS A 285 9.52 -8.70 33.44
N ARG A 286 8.22 -8.66 33.78
CA ARG A 286 7.69 -7.37 34.25
C ARG A 286 8.28 -7.11 35.63
N SER A 287 9.53 -6.63 35.67
CA SER A 287 9.91 -5.78 36.79
C SER A 287 8.87 -4.66 36.79
N ALA A 288 8.24 -4.46 37.94
CA ALA A 288 7.63 -3.18 38.27
C ALA A 288 8.79 -2.17 38.33
N GLY A 289 9.32 -1.80 37.16
CA GLY A 289 10.38 -0.82 37.03
C GLY A 289 9.79 0.51 37.44
N SER A 290 10.38 1.09 38.48
CA SER A 290 10.19 2.50 38.84
C SER A 290 10.16 3.34 37.56
N GLU A 291 9.17 4.22 37.44
CA GLU A 291 9.29 5.36 36.53
C GLU A 291 10.65 6.00 36.82
N THR A 292 11.50 6.01 35.81
CA THR A 292 12.86 6.53 35.91
C THR A 292 12.89 7.64 34.87
N GLU A 293 13.32 8.83 35.26
CA GLU A 293 13.33 10.04 34.42
C GLU A 293 14.47 10.04 33.38
N ALA A 294 14.95 8.87 32.97
CA ALA A 294 16.02 8.77 31.99
C ALA A 294 15.46 8.67 30.56
N PRO A 295 16.13 9.25 29.55
CA PRO A 295 15.68 9.20 28.15
C PRO A 295 15.35 7.77 27.71
N VAL A 296 14.30 7.62 26.90
CA VAL A 296 13.97 6.34 26.28
C VAL A 296 14.94 6.11 25.13
N ASP A 297 15.91 5.23 25.35
CA ASP A 297 16.88 4.77 24.36
C ASP A 297 16.42 3.42 23.79
N VAL A 298 16.18 3.37 22.49
CA VAL A 298 15.77 2.16 21.75
C VAL A 298 16.78 1.89 20.66
N GLY A 299 17.40 0.70 20.68
CA GLY A 299 18.36 0.26 19.65
C GLY A 299 19.79 0.16 20.16
N ASP A 300 20.77 0.31 19.25
CA ASP A 300 22.20 0.36 19.58
C ASP A 300 22.89 1.56 18.89
N ARG A 301 24.22 1.70 19.02
CA ARG A 301 24.96 2.82 18.40
C ARG A 301 25.07 2.76 16.87
N ARG A 302 24.70 1.64 16.24
CA ARG A 302 24.66 1.51 14.77
C ARG A 302 23.32 2.02 14.24
N LEU A 303 22.23 1.72 14.94
CA LEU A 303 20.92 2.30 14.69
C LEU A 303 20.13 2.36 16.00
N GLY A 304 20.00 3.57 16.54
CA GLY A 304 19.32 3.82 17.80
C GLY A 304 18.50 5.10 17.76
N LEU A 305 17.53 5.21 18.66
CA LEU A 305 16.67 6.38 18.79
C LEU A 305 16.53 6.71 20.28
N THR A 306 17.02 7.89 20.65
CA THR A 306 16.76 8.46 21.97
C THR A 306 15.60 9.44 21.87
N ILE A 307 14.57 9.27 22.69
CA ILE A 307 13.45 10.21 22.81
C ILE A 307 13.74 11.19 23.95
N ASP A 308 13.57 12.49 23.70
CA ASP A 308 13.69 13.51 24.72
C ASP A 308 12.49 13.45 25.69
N ASP A 309 12.76 13.17 26.95
CA ASP A 309 11.73 13.09 27.99
C ASP A 309 11.07 14.44 28.30
N SER A 310 11.71 15.56 27.94
CA SER A 310 11.17 16.90 28.14
C SER A 310 10.27 17.36 26.99
N ASP A 311 10.52 16.85 25.78
CA ASP A 311 9.74 17.12 24.58
C ASP A 311 9.67 15.87 23.71
N PRO A 312 8.60 15.04 23.81
CA PRO A 312 8.49 13.77 23.10
C PRO A 312 8.37 13.92 21.57
N LYS A 313 8.39 15.16 21.05
CA LYS A 313 8.55 15.46 19.61
C LYS A 313 10.00 15.46 19.17
N ARG A 314 10.95 15.52 20.10
CA ARG A 314 12.38 15.58 19.81
C ARG A 314 12.99 14.22 20.00
N PHE A 315 13.81 13.86 19.02
CA PHE A 315 14.51 12.60 18.96
C PHE A 315 15.96 12.87 18.62
N VAL A 316 16.85 11.98 19.06
CA VAL A 316 18.20 11.88 18.55
C VAL A 316 18.32 10.51 17.89
N LEU A 317 18.50 10.51 16.57
CA LEU A 317 18.79 9.30 15.83
C LEU A 317 20.30 9.05 15.85
N HIS A 318 20.70 7.89 16.35
CA HIS A 318 22.09 7.44 16.39
C HIS A 318 22.34 6.56 15.15
N VAL A 319 23.20 7.00 14.22
CA VAL A 319 23.56 6.25 13.01
C VAL A 319 25.08 6.20 12.88
N ASP A 320 25.67 5.00 12.90
CA ASP A 320 27.11 4.80 12.70
C ASP A 320 28.02 5.71 13.58
N ASN A 321 27.61 5.94 14.82
CA ASN A 321 28.23 6.87 15.80
C ASN A 321 28.04 8.38 15.52
N GLU A 322 27.12 8.75 14.63
CA GLU A 322 26.65 10.13 14.47
C GLU A 322 25.28 10.34 15.13
N ASP A 323 25.13 11.50 15.77
CA ASP A 323 23.89 11.91 16.41
C ASP A 323 23.16 12.92 15.52
N ILE A 324 21.99 12.55 15.03
CA ILE A 324 21.15 13.37 14.16
C ILE A 324 19.92 13.84 14.96
N PRO A 325 19.83 15.12 15.33
CA PRO A 325 18.66 15.64 16.02
C PRO A 325 17.47 15.75 15.05
N LEU A 326 16.33 15.22 15.47
CA LEU A 326 15.09 15.18 14.69
C LEU A 326 13.93 15.75 15.51
N ILE A 327 12.99 16.37 14.81
CA ILE A 327 11.70 16.79 15.38
C ILE A 327 10.58 16.20 14.52
N GLN A 328 9.66 15.46 15.14
CA GLN A 328 8.48 14.93 14.47
C GLN A 328 7.22 15.57 15.05
N GLU A 329 6.43 16.21 14.17
CA GLU A 329 5.15 16.81 14.54
C GLU A 329 4.02 16.34 13.62
N PHE A 330 2.82 16.32 14.19
CA PHE A 330 1.58 16.13 13.44
C PHE A 330 0.85 17.45 13.34
N LEU A 331 0.56 17.86 12.11
CA LEU A 331 -0.23 19.05 11.80
C LEU A 331 -1.34 18.70 10.81
N TYR A 332 -2.35 19.54 10.72
CA TYR A 332 -3.40 19.44 9.71
C TYR A 332 -3.67 20.80 9.06
N TYR A 333 -4.12 20.78 7.81
CA TYR A 333 -4.62 21.97 7.13
C TYR A 333 -6.14 22.01 7.20
N LYS A 334 -6.70 23.19 7.45
CA LYS A 334 -8.14 23.41 7.25
C LYS A 334 -8.44 23.48 5.76
N SER A 335 -9.49 22.81 5.33
CA SER A 335 -9.93 22.85 3.93
C SER A 335 -10.61 24.18 3.63
N MET A 336 -10.17 24.89 2.58
CA MET A 336 -10.85 26.11 2.12
C MET A 336 -12.27 25.77 1.64
N PRO A 337 -13.32 26.42 2.18
CA PRO A 337 -14.68 26.24 1.70
C PRO A 337 -14.89 26.97 0.36
N GLY A 338 -15.86 26.51 -0.43
CA GLY A 338 -16.17 27.14 -1.71
C GLY A 338 -17.32 26.45 -2.44
N ASP A 339 -17.97 27.18 -3.35
CA ASP A 339 -19.04 26.68 -4.21
C ASP A 339 -18.54 26.30 -5.63
N ASN A 340 -17.24 26.49 -5.90
CA ASN A 340 -16.60 26.22 -7.19
C ASN A 340 -17.20 26.99 -8.39
N SER A 341 -18.01 28.04 -8.16
CA SER A 341 -18.62 28.85 -9.23
C SER A 341 -17.63 29.72 -10.00
N LYS A 342 -16.46 30.00 -9.39
CA LYS A 342 -15.36 30.77 -9.99
C LYS A 342 -14.05 30.49 -9.24
N ASP A 343 -12.92 30.85 -9.85
CA ASP A 343 -11.57 30.60 -9.35
C ASP A 343 -11.35 31.04 -7.89
N SER A 344 -11.87 32.20 -7.49
CA SER A 344 -11.71 32.70 -6.12
C SER A 344 -12.49 31.88 -5.07
N LYS A 345 -13.49 31.11 -5.50
CA LYS A 345 -14.38 30.28 -4.67
C LYS A 345 -14.12 28.78 -4.83
N ARG A 346 -12.93 28.36 -5.25
CA ARG A 346 -12.56 26.94 -5.31
C ARG A 346 -12.53 26.31 -3.92
N ALA A 347 -13.21 25.19 -3.72
CA ALA A 347 -13.09 24.42 -2.49
C ALA A 347 -11.89 23.46 -2.56
N SER A 348 -11.33 23.10 -1.40
CA SER A 348 -10.52 21.88 -1.33
C SER A 348 -11.42 20.65 -1.51
N GLY A 349 -10.92 19.60 -2.15
CA GLY A 349 -11.67 18.37 -2.40
C GLY A 349 -10.78 17.22 -2.83
N ALA A 350 -11.34 16.19 -3.46
CA ALA A 350 -10.59 15.00 -3.86
C ALA A 350 -9.41 15.32 -4.79
N TYR A 351 -9.60 16.24 -5.73
CA TYR A 351 -8.54 16.68 -6.66
C TYR A 351 -7.67 17.80 -6.07
N ILE A 352 -8.32 18.86 -5.58
CA ILE A 352 -7.68 20.14 -5.25
C ILE A 352 -7.32 20.19 -3.77
N PHE A 353 -6.05 20.51 -3.49
CA PHE A 353 -5.63 20.93 -2.15
C PHE A 353 -5.58 22.46 -2.09
N ARG A 354 -6.56 23.05 -1.42
CA ARG A 354 -6.63 24.50 -1.15
C ARG A 354 -6.74 24.70 0.35
N PRO A 355 -5.63 24.92 1.06
CA PRO A 355 -5.67 25.14 2.51
C PRO A 355 -6.24 26.53 2.85
N ASP A 356 -6.95 26.60 3.97
CA ASP A 356 -7.36 27.83 4.64
C ASP A 356 -6.31 28.23 5.68
N GLY A 357 -5.23 28.83 5.19
CA GLY A 357 -4.12 29.30 6.00
C GLY A 357 -3.01 28.26 6.24
N ALA A 358 -2.22 28.52 7.28
CA ALA A 358 -1.08 27.70 7.69
C ALA A 358 -1.52 26.38 8.36
N PRO A 359 -0.67 25.33 8.38
CA PRO A 359 -0.98 24.10 9.08
C PRO A 359 -1.08 24.32 10.59
N ILE A 360 -1.99 23.59 11.25
CA ILE A 360 -2.29 23.69 12.68
C ILE A 360 -1.78 22.44 13.40
N PRO A 361 -0.95 22.57 14.45
CA PRO A 361 -0.50 21.41 15.24
C PRO A 361 -1.66 20.65 15.91
N LEU A 362 -1.62 19.31 15.85
CA LEU A 362 -2.64 18.43 16.45
C LEU A 362 -2.47 18.26 17.97
N CYS A 363 -1.23 18.22 18.46
CA CYS A 363 -0.92 17.96 19.86
C CYS A 363 0.17 18.94 20.35
N ASN A 364 -0.20 19.86 21.25
CA ASN A 364 0.80 20.63 22.01
C ASN A 364 1.29 19.87 23.26
N ASN A 365 0.51 18.91 23.75
CA ASN A 365 0.83 18.10 24.94
C ASN A 365 0.83 16.61 24.57
N GLN A 366 1.86 16.15 23.85
CA GLN A 366 2.09 14.72 23.73
C GLN A 366 2.44 14.15 25.11
N LYS A 367 1.80 13.05 25.50
CA LYS A 367 2.16 12.34 26.74
C LYS A 367 3.55 11.73 26.56
N LYS A 368 4.40 11.80 27.59
CA LYS A 368 5.68 11.09 27.60
C LYS A 368 5.47 9.60 27.27
N PRO A 369 6.35 8.97 26.48
CA PRO A 369 6.26 7.54 26.21
C PRO A 369 6.22 6.76 27.52
N ARG A 370 5.27 5.83 27.66
CA ARG A 370 5.27 4.91 28.80
C ARG A 370 6.32 3.84 28.58
N ARG A 371 7.24 3.68 29.54
CA ARG A 371 8.21 2.59 29.56
C ARG A 371 7.48 1.26 29.67
N VAL A 372 7.77 0.35 28.75
CA VAL A 372 7.40 -1.06 28.88
C VAL A 372 8.72 -1.83 28.82
N SER A 373 9.30 -2.14 29.98
CA SER A 373 10.44 -3.05 30.03
C SER A 373 9.97 -4.45 29.66
N GLY A 374 10.57 -5.04 28.63
CA GLY A 374 10.45 -6.45 28.27
C GLY A 374 11.54 -7.27 28.95
#